data_AF-A0A4D6N1G7-F1
#
_entry.id   AF-A0A4D6N1G7-F1
#
_cell.length_a   1.000
_cell.length_b   1.000
_cell.length_c   1.000
_cell.angle_alpha   90.00
_cell.angle_beta   90.00
_cell.angle_gamma   90.00
#
_symmetry.space_group_name_H-M   'P 1'
#
loop_
_entity.id
_entity.type
_entity.pdbx_description
1 polymer ?
#
loop_
_entity_poly.entity_id
_entity_poly.type
_entity_poly.pdbx_seq_one_letter_code
_entity_poly.pdbx_strand_id
1 'polypeptide(L)'
;MALNSRVHHDDMLQTAELMHQSSTHVALSKLVTALNEGRDVIMNDTLSCESFIKQTIAMARNIHEYQYQMGVGYKVAEDGTVTENYWERLHDTKEENQSKEISNGKPCTKKPYSIALFGVVCDSYLAMVRIIRKAIITRSAVNINSQLKSHKMFANAFPRYCNLVDYARLCCTNVVGRSPNVRTIRSIFENEDRWGTCIKNYKCLKVLADLNAEADSVYELHKEPNPIMEPHSLWKNFIRTKKYTYILRKLHASYYLSVEWCGSKTFAASVPTYINMYSK
;
A
#
# COMPACT_ATOMS: atom_id res chain seq x y z
N MET A 1 -17.86 -5.55 -41.98
CA MET A 1 -16.92 -6.57 -41.47
C MET A 1 -16.14 -5.94 -40.33
N ALA A 2 -16.54 -6.19 -39.08
CA ALA A 2 -15.89 -5.64 -37.88
C ALA A 2 -15.91 -6.72 -36.78
N LEU A 3 -15.14 -7.78 -37.03
CA LEU A 3 -14.78 -8.82 -36.07
C LEU A 3 -13.27 -8.70 -35.95
N ASN A 4 -12.76 -8.07 -34.89
CA ASN A 4 -11.38 -8.23 -34.36
C ASN A 4 -11.01 -7.26 -33.20
N SER A 5 -11.95 -6.49 -32.62
CA SER A 5 -11.59 -5.61 -31.50
C SER A 5 -11.45 -6.32 -30.15
N ARG A 6 -12.06 -7.50 -29.94
CA ARG A 6 -11.97 -8.22 -28.65
C ARG A 6 -10.60 -8.88 -28.40
N VAL A 7 -9.97 -9.41 -29.46
CA VAL A 7 -8.67 -10.10 -29.36
C VAL A 7 -7.56 -9.16 -28.86
N HIS A 8 -7.56 -7.90 -29.30
CA HIS A 8 -6.56 -6.92 -28.85
C HIS A 8 -6.71 -6.49 -27.40
N HIS A 9 -7.91 -6.54 -26.81
CA HIS A 9 -8.13 -6.08 -25.44
C HIS A 9 -7.66 -7.12 -24.41
N ASP A 10 -7.88 -8.40 -24.67
CA ASP A 10 -7.40 -9.48 -23.80
C ASP A 10 -5.86 -9.58 -23.83
N ASP A 11 -5.25 -9.42 -25.01
CA ASP A 11 -3.78 -9.37 -25.16
C ASP A 11 -3.15 -8.22 -24.37
N MET A 12 -3.79 -7.04 -24.37
CA MET A 12 -3.32 -5.87 -23.61
C MET A 12 -3.43 -6.08 -22.10
N LEU A 13 -4.50 -6.74 -21.62
CA LEU A 13 -4.69 -7.07 -20.22
C LEU A 13 -3.67 -8.10 -19.74
N GLN A 14 -3.46 -9.16 -20.53
CA GLN A 14 -2.47 -10.20 -20.23
C GLN A 14 -1.05 -9.61 -20.21
N THR A 15 -0.73 -8.73 -21.16
CA THR A 15 0.57 -8.05 -21.21
C THR A 15 0.75 -7.13 -19.98
N ALA A 16 -0.28 -6.39 -19.57
CA ALA A 16 -0.23 -5.54 -18.38
C ALA A 16 -0.04 -6.35 -17.10
N GLU A 17 -0.69 -7.51 -16.98
CA GLU A 17 -0.53 -8.41 -15.84
C GLU A 17 0.88 -9.02 -15.79
N LEU A 18 1.40 -9.49 -16.92
CA LEU A 18 2.78 -10.00 -17.01
C LEU A 18 3.82 -8.92 -16.67
N MET A 19 3.64 -7.69 -17.18
CA MET A 19 4.51 -6.56 -16.83
C MET A 19 4.43 -6.23 -15.34
N HIS A 20 3.24 -6.29 -14.74
CA HIS A 20 3.06 -6.08 -13.31
C HIS A 20 3.76 -7.16 -12.47
N GLN A 21 3.60 -8.43 -12.84
CA GLN A 21 4.27 -9.55 -12.17
C GLN A 21 5.80 -9.43 -12.28
N SER A 22 6.32 -9.10 -13.47
CA SER A 22 7.74 -8.87 -13.69
C SER A 22 8.27 -7.70 -12.86
N SER A 23 7.57 -6.56 -12.85
CA SER A 23 7.94 -5.38 -12.05
C SER A 23 7.92 -5.67 -10.56
N THR A 24 6.91 -6.41 -10.09
CA THR A 24 6.79 -6.83 -8.69
C THR A 24 7.93 -7.76 -8.32
N HIS A 25 8.24 -8.74 -9.16
CA HIS A 25 9.34 -9.67 -8.94
C HIS A 25 10.69 -8.94 -8.80
N VAL A 26 10.99 -8.01 -9.72
CA VAL A 26 12.22 -7.19 -9.66
C VAL A 26 12.27 -6.34 -8.39
N ALA A 27 11.15 -5.75 -7.96
CA ALA A 27 11.10 -4.94 -6.74
C ALA A 27 11.35 -5.77 -5.47
N LEU A 28 10.73 -6.95 -5.37
CA LEU A 28 10.91 -7.87 -4.24
C LEU A 28 12.32 -8.46 -4.19
N SER A 29 12.91 -8.79 -5.36
CA SER A 29 14.30 -9.23 -5.47
C SER A 29 15.24 -8.15 -4.94
N LYS A 30 15.07 -6.89 -5.37
CA LYS A 30 15.86 -5.77 -4.86
C LYS A 30 15.70 -5.55 -3.36
N LEU A 31 14.48 -5.74 -2.83
CA LEU A 31 14.20 -5.62 -1.40
C LEU A 31 15.01 -6.64 -0.59
N VAL A 32 14.91 -7.94 -0.92
CA VAL A 32 15.63 -8.99 -0.17
C VAL A 32 17.14 -8.86 -0.33
N THR A 33 17.64 -8.54 -1.53
CA THR A 33 19.07 -8.29 -1.75
C THR A 33 19.57 -7.11 -0.92
N ALA A 34 18.85 -5.98 -0.89
CA ALA A 34 19.23 -4.83 -0.08
C ALA A 34 19.27 -5.13 1.41
N LEU A 35 18.27 -5.85 1.92
CA LEU A 35 18.23 -6.19 3.34
C LEU A 35 19.34 -7.19 3.72
N ASN A 36 19.62 -8.21 2.89
CA ASN A 36 20.73 -9.15 3.07
C ASN A 36 22.09 -8.43 3.14
N GLU A 37 22.27 -7.41 2.29
CA GLU A 37 23.49 -6.59 2.24
C GLU A 37 23.62 -5.60 3.41
N GLY A 38 22.62 -5.49 4.29
CA GLY A 38 22.66 -4.57 5.43
C GLY A 38 22.31 -3.13 5.07
N ARG A 39 21.67 -2.87 3.92
CA ARG A 39 21.29 -1.52 3.50
C ARG A 39 19.95 -1.10 4.09
N ASP A 40 19.85 0.17 4.43
CA ASP A 40 18.57 0.80 4.76
C ASP A 40 17.62 0.78 3.55
N VAL A 41 16.35 0.46 3.81
CA VAL A 41 15.32 0.33 2.78
C VAL A 41 14.09 1.14 3.14
N ILE A 42 13.64 1.97 2.21
CA ILE A 42 12.32 2.59 2.25
C ILE A 42 11.44 1.87 1.22
N MET A 43 10.50 1.08 1.70
CA MET A 43 9.47 0.40 0.91
C MET A 43 8.21 1.25 0.86
N ASN A 44 7.68 1.50 -0.35
CA ASN A 44 6.38 2.14 -0.56
C ASN A 44 5.37 1.09 -1.01
N ASP A 45 4.33 0.88 -0.23
CA ASP A 45 3.29 -0.12 -0.48
C ASP A 45 1.92 0.43 -0.02
N THR A 46 0.86 -0.26 -0.38
CA THR A 46 -0.49 -0.09 0.12
C THR A 46 -0.69 -0.72 1.51
N LEU A 47 0.16 -1.69 1.88
CA LEU A 47 0.06 -2.53 3.08
C LEU A 47 -1.30 -3.23 3.24
N SER A 48 -1.94 -3.55 2.11
CA SER A 48 -3.26 -4.20 2.10
C SER A 48 -3.16 -5.72 2.33
N CYS A 49 -2.01 -6.33 2.02
CA CYS A 49 -1.77 -7.76 2.23
C CYS A 49 -1.04 -8.00 3.57
N GLU A 50 -1.78 -8.44 4.58
CA GLU A 50 -1.24 -8.61 5.93
C GLU A 50 -0.18 -9.71 6.03
N SER A 51 -0.36 -10.84 5.33
CA SER A 51 0.61 -11.94 5.32
C SER A 51 1.96 -11.49 4.77
N PHE A 52 1.95 -10.80 3.63
CA PHE A 52 3.17 -10.23 3.04
C PHE A 52 3.92 -9.34 4.03
N ILE A 53 3.21 -8.42 4.71
CA ILE A 53 3.85 -7.49 5.66
C ILE A 53 4.40 -8.21 6.89
N LYS A 54 3.66 -9.17 7.45
CA LYS A 54 4.13 -9.99 8.57
C LYS A 54 5.40 -10.76 8.21
N GLN A 55 5.39 -11.45 7.08
CA GLN A 55 6.55 -12.21 6.62
C GLN A 55 7.74 -11.30 6.33
N THR A 56 7.52 -10.12 5.74
CA THR A 56 8.59 -9.15 5.44
C THR A 56 9.22 -8.58 6.71
N ILE A 57 8.41 -8.21 7.71
CA ILE A 57 8.91 -7.75 9.01
C ILE A 57 9.70 -8.88 9.70
N ALA A 58 9.17 -10.10 9.71
CA ALA A 58 9.85 -11.25 10.29
C ALA A 58 11.18 -11.56 9.60
N MET A 59 11.24 -11.47 8.27
CA MET A 59 12.47 -11.57 7.50
C MET A 59 13.46 -10.48 7.93
N ALA A 60 13.08 -9.21 7.88
CA ALA A 60 13.95 -8.08 8.21
C ALA A 60 14.52 -8.16 9.65
N ARG A 61 13.72 -8.64 10.61
CA ARG A 61 14.20 -8.87 11.99
C ARG A 61 15.26 -9.96 12.07
N ASN A 62 15.15 -11.02 11.27
CA ASN A 62 16.01 -12.20 11.34
C ASN A 62 17.15 -12.21 10.30
N ILE A 63 17.20 -11.24 9.39
CA ILE A 63 18.16 -11.23 8.27
C ILE A 63 19.61 -11.01 8.71
N HIS A 64 19.80 -10.57 9.95
CA HIS A 64 21.12 -10.46 10.56
C HIS A 64 21.69 -11.85 10.97
N GLU A 65 20.82 -12.85 11.18
CA GLU A 65 21.21 -14.24 11.48
C GLU A 65 21.20 -15.14 10.25
N TYR A 66 20.28 -14.89 9.31
CA TYR A 66 20.01 -15.76 8.17
C TYR A 66 20.03 -14.98 6.86
N GLN A 67 20.47 -15.60 5.78
CA GLN A 67 20.18 -15.08 4.44
C GLN A 67 18.80 -15.54 3.95
N TYR A 68 18.15 -14.66 3.20
CA TYR A 68 16.85 -14.93 2.60
C TYR A 68 16.90 -14.80 1.09
N GLN A 69 15.99 -15.51 0.42
CA GLN A 69 15.66 -15.34 -0.98
C GLN A 69 14.15 -15.11 -1.14
N MET A 70 13.74 -14.73 -2.36
CA MET A 70 12.32 -14.68 -2.70
C MET A 70 11.70 -16.07 -2.63
N GLY A 71 10.58 -16.18 -1.92
CA GLY A 71 9.73 -17.36 -1.97
C GLY A 71 8.81 -17.37 -3.20
N VAL A 72 7.97 -18.40 -3.28
CA VAL A 72 7.02 -18.59 -4.39
C VAL A 72 5.92 -17.52 -4.51
N GLY A 73 5.76 -16.66 -3.49
CA GLY A 73 4.74 -15.63 -3.41
C GLY A 73 3.36 -16.19 -3.08
N TYR A 74 2.32 -15.52 -3.57
CA TYR A 74 0.94 -15.98 -3.51
C TYR A 74 0.61 -16.79 -4.76
N LYS A 75 0.22 -18.05 -4.59
CA LYS A 75 -0.22 -18.94 -5.67
C LYS A 75 -1.48 -19.68 -5.25
N VAL A 76 -2.40 -19.86 -6.20
CA VAL A 76 -3.58 -20.72 -6.05
C VAL A 76 -3.40 -21.88 -7.02
N ALA A 77 -3.38 -23.11 -6.50
CA ALA A 77 -3.31 -24.31 -7.30
C ALA A 77 -4.67 -24.65 -7.93
N GLU A 78 -4.70 -25.56 -8.90
CA GLU A 78 -5.91 -25.96 -9.63
C GLU A 78 -6.96 -26.60 -8.71
N ASP A 79 -6.53 -27.23 -7.63
CA ASP A 79 -7.36 -27.81 -6.58
C ASP A 79 -7.93 -26.77 -5.60
N GLY A 80 -7.60 -25.49 -5.79
CA GLY A 80 -7.98 -24.38 -4.92
C GLY A 80 -7.06 -24.19 -3.70
N THR A 81 -6.02 -25.01 -3.53
CA THR A 81 -5.04 -24.86 -2.45
C THR A 81 -4.28 -23.55 -2.61
N VAL A 82 -4.24 -22.74 -1.55
CA VAL A 82 -3.55 -21.45 -1.53
C VAL A 82 -2.19 -21.60 -0.84
N THR A 83 -1.13 -21.28 -1.56
CA THR A 83 0.22 -21.16 -1.02
C THR A 83 0.61 -19.69 -0.94
N GLU A 84 1.00 -19.23 0.25
CA GLU A 84 1.40 -17.84 0.47
C GLU A 84 2.73 -17.78 1.24
N ASN A 85 3.85 -17.79 0.50
CA ASN A 85 5.19 -17.73 1.05
C ASN A 85 6.06 -16.76 0.25
N TYR A 86 6.36 -15.60 0.83
CA TYR A 86 7.07 -14.52 0.15
C TYR A 86 8.59 -14.57 0.35
N TRP A 87 9.08 -15.18 1.44
CA TRP A 87 10.49 -15.18 1.79
C TRP A 87 10.93 -16.55 2.27
N GLU A 88 12.00 -17.07 1.68
CA GLU A 88 12.58 -18.35 2.05
C GLU A 88 13.94 -18.13 2.68
N ARG A 89 14.21 -18.84 3.78
CA ARG A 89 15.53 -18.87 4.39
C ARG A 89 16.43 -19.75 3.54
N LEU A 90 17.63 -19.27 3.24
CA LEU A 90 18.68 -20.12 2.69
C LEU A 90 19.26 -20.96 3.83
N HIS A 91 19.34 -22.28 3.65
CA HIS A 91 19.90 -23.19 4.64
C HIS A 91 21.39 -22.86 4.90
N ASP A 92 21.84 -23.09 6.14
CA ASP A 92 23.24 -23.14 6.56
C ASP A 92 24.07 -21.84 6.59
N THR A 93 23.46 -20.67 6.87
CA THR A 93 24.25 -19.44 7.07
C THR A 93 24.84 -19.25 8.47
N LYS A 94 24.45 -20.05 9.48
CA LYS A 94 25.01 -19.92 10.83
C LYS A 94 26.48 -20.31 10.91
N GLU A 95 26.93 -21.28 10.11
CA GLU A 95 28.33 -21.72 10.06
C GLU A 95 29.17 -20.89 9.08
N GLU A 96 28.61 -20.47 7.93
CA GLU A 96 29.31 -19.60 6.97
C GLU A 96 29.46 -18.14 7.44
N ASN A 97 28.54 -17.62 8.25
CA ASN A 97 28.69 -16.28 8.83
C ASN A 97 29.77 -16.27 9.93
N GLN A 98 29.98 -17.38 10.65
CA GLN A 98 31.08 -17.52 11.62
C GLN A 98 32.45 -17.58 10.92
N SER A 99 32.55 -18.18 9.73
CA SER A 99 33.83 -18.25 9.00
C SER A 99 34.25 -16.92 8.35
N LYS A 100 33.32 -15.98 8.16
CA LYS A 100 33.61 -14.58 7.73
C LYS A 100 33.92 -13.62 8.88
N GLU A 101 33.78 -14.05 10.15
CA GLU A 101 34.04 -13.20 11.33
C GLU A 101 35.52 -12.85 11.55
N ILE A 102 36.46 -13.45 10.82
CA ILE A 102 37.90 -13.16 10.95
C ILE A 102 38.39 -12.36 9.74
N SER A 103 37.88 -11.14 9.59
CA SER A 103 38.64 -10.08 8.91
C SER A 103 38.66 -8.85 9.82
N ASN A 104 39.86 -8.46 10.28
CA ASN A 104 40.15 -7.30 11.13
C ASN A 104 39.81 -7.38 12.64
N GLY A 105 39.66 -8.58 13.22
CA GLY A 105 39.71 -8.75 14.69
C GLY A 105 38.53 -8.19 15.49
N LYS A 106 37.39 -7.90 14.83
CA LYS A 106 36.15 -7.47 15.51
C LYS A 106 34.97 -8.29 14.96
N PRO A 107 34.18 -8.99 15.80
CA PRO A 107 33.00 -9.72 15.34
C PRO A 107 32.04 -8.72 14.67
N CYS A 108 31.82 -8.87 13.38
CA CYS A 108 30.83 -8.08 12.66
C CYS A 108 29.46 -8.71 12.85
N THR A 109 28.94 -8.69 14.08
CA THR A 109 27.56 -9.10 14.34
C THR A 109 26.66 -8.03 13.73
N LYS A 110 26.10 -8.31 12.54
CA LYS A 110 25.03 -7.46 11.97
C LYS A 110 23.95 -7.30 13.03
N LYS A 111 23.50 -6.07 13.28
CA LYS A 111 22.41 -5.83 14.22
C LYS A 111 21.07 -6.09 13.54
N PRO A 112 20.02 -6.47 14.30
CA PRO A 112 18.68 -6.52 13.75
C PRO A 112 18.24 -5.14 13.27
N TYR A 113 17.49 -5.11 12.17
CA TYR A 113 16.89 -3.88 11.66
C TYR A 113 15.91 -3.30 12.68
N SER A 114 15.94 -1.98 12.81
CA SER A 114 14.85 -1.22 13.39
C SER A 114 13.86 -0.85 12.28
N ILE A 115 12.57 -0.99 12.56
CA ILE A 115 11.50 -0.91 11.58
C ILE A 115 10.54 0.20 12.00
N ALA A 116 10.34 1.15 11.09
CA ALA A 116 9.42 2.26 11.27
C ALA A 116 8.35 2.28 10.17
N LEU A 117 7.09 2.33 10.58
CA LEU A 117 5.91 2.35 9.73
C LEU A 117 5.33 3.77 9.67
N PHE A 118 5.05 4.26 8.45
CA PHE A 118 4.38 5.52 8.21
C PHE A 118 3.16 5.31 7.31
N GLY A 119 2.00 5.17 7.95
CA GLY A 119 0.69 5.12 7.33
C GLY A 119 0.24 6.50 6.86
N VAL A 120 -0.25 6.57 5.63
CA VAL A 120 -1.00 7.73 5.15
C VAL A 120 -2.43 7.29 4.91
N VAL A 121 -3.40 8.14 5.28
CA VAL A 121 -4.82 7.93 5.02
C VAL A 121 -5.47 9.21 4.55
N CYS A 122 -6.61 9.09 3.89
CA CYS A 122 -7.52 10.20 3.69
C CYS A 122 -8.96 9.69 3.72
N ASP A 123 -9.91 10.62 3.85
CA ASP A 123 -11.32 10.28 3.77
C ASP A 123 -11.64 9.61 2.43
N SER A 124 -12.49 8.59 2.47
CA SER A 124 -12.86 7.73 1.34
C SER A 124 -13.34 8.53 0.12
N TYR A 125 -14.17 9.56 0.34
CA TYR A 125 -14.65 10.41 -0.74
C TYR A 125 -13.51 11.27 -1.36
N LEU A 126 -12.51 11.71 -0.57
CA LEU A 126 -11.33 12.42 -1.11
C LEU A 126 -10.48 11.48 -1.95
N ALA A 127 -10.28 10.25 -1.49
CA ALA A 127 -9.58 9.22 -2.27
C ALA A 127 -10.27 9.05 -3.63
N MET A 128 -11.60 8.90 -3.66
CA MET A 128 -12.37 8.77 -4.90
C MET A 128 -12.27 9.99 -5.80
N VAL A 129 -12.43 11.20 -5.27
CA VAL A 129 -12.27 12.43 -6.05
C VAL A 129 -10.87 12.52 -6.68
N ARG A 130 -9.82 12.15 -5.93
CA ARG A 130 -8.43 12.12 -6.43
C ARG A 130 -8.25 11.09 -7.53
N ILE A 131 -8.79 9.89 -7.34
CA ILE A 131 -8.77 8.80 -8.31
C ILE A 131 -9.44 9.22 -9.61
N ILE A 132 -10.65 9.78 -9.54
CA ILE A 132 -11.43 10.14 -10.72
C ILE A 132 -10.79 11.32 -11.45
N ARG A 133 -10.27 12.29 -10.70
CA ARG A 133 -9.48 13.38 -11.28
C ARG A 133 -8.22 12.84 -11.99
N LYS A 134 -7.51 11.88 -11.40
CA LYS A 134 -6.35 11.24 -12.03
C LYS A 134 -6.77 10.53 -13.31
N ALA A 135 -7.83 9.72 -13.28
CA ALA A 135 -8.37 9.02 -14.44
C ALA A 135 -8.68 9.98 -15.61
N ILE A 136 -9.31 11.12 -15.32
CA ILE A 136 -9.61 12.15 -16.32
C ILE A 136 -8.33 12.75 -16.92
N ILE A 137 -7.34 13.09 -16.08
CA ILE A 137 -6.10 13.73 -16.51
C ILE A 137 -5.21 12.76 -17.31
N THR A 138 -5.04 11.54 -16.81
CA THR A 138 -4.15 10.54 -17.41
C THR A 138 -4.83 9.70 -18.49
N ARG A 139 -6.14 9.90 -18.72
CA ARG A 139 -6.97 9.08 -19.62
C ARG A 139 -6.84 7.58 -19.32
N SER A 140 -6.77 7.23 -18.03
CA SER A 140 -6.60 5.84 -17.59
C SER A 140 -7.86 5.35 -16.90
N ALA A 141 -8.18 4.07 -17.08
CA ALA A 141 -9.21 3.39 -16.29
C ALA A 141 -8.76 3.30 -14.82
N VAL A 142 -9.70 3.40 -13.89
CA VAL A 142 -9.41 3.13 -12.47
C VAL A 142 -10.54 2.30 -11.86
N ASN A 143 -10.15 1.22 -11.18
CA ASN A 143 -11.08 0.38 -10.43
C ASN A 143 -11.28 0.97 -9.02
N ILE A 144 -12.38 1.70 -8.83
CA ILE A 144 -12.70 2.36 -7.55
C ILE A 144 -12.90 1.32 -6.43
N ASN A 145 -13.58 0.20 -6.70
CA ASN A 145 -13.85 -0.82 -5.68
C ASN A 145 -12.54 -1.43 -5.17
N SER A 146 -11.55 -1.67 -6.03
CA SER A 146 -10.22 -2.14 -5.60
C SER A 146 -9.53 -1.17 -4.64
N GLN A 147 -9.76 0.13 -4.81
CA GLN A 147 -9.19 1.19 -3.98
C GLN A 147 -9.88 1.27 -2.63
N LEU A 148 -11.22 1.19 -2.62
CA LEU A 148 -12.01 1.16 -1.39
C LEU A 148 -11.68 -0.10 -0.56
N LYS A 149 -11.56 -1.26 -1.23
CA LYS A 149 -11.09 -2.51 -0.60
C LYS A 149 -9.72 -2.33 0.03
N SER A 150 -8.75 -1.75 -0.70
CA SER A 150 -7.42 -1.49 -0.18
C SER A 150 -7.43 -0.55 1.04
N HIS A 151 -8.21 0.55 1.01
CA HIS A 151 -8.35 1.45 2.16
C HIS A 151 -8.92 0.75 3.38
N LYS A 152 -9.97 -0.06 3.17
CA LYS A 152 -10.62 -0.83 4.23
C LYS A 152 -9.68 -1.89 4.81
N MET A 153 -8.96 -2.63 3.96
CA MET A 153 -8.00 -3.65 4.39
C MET A 153 -6.86 -3.02 5.20
N PHE A 154 -6.28 -1.94 4.71
CA PHE A 154 -5.25 -1.18 5.42
C PHE A 154 -5.75 -0.69 6.78
N ALA A 155 -6.94 -0.06 6.83
CA ALA A 155 -7.48 0.49 8.05
C ALA A 155 -7.73 -0.59 9.13
N ASN A 156 -8.17 -1.78 8.70
CA ASN A 156 -8.35 -2.92 9.58
C ASN A 156 -7.02 -3.53 10.05
N ALA A 157 -5.97 -3.51 9.23
CA ALA A 157 -4.70 -4.15 9.52
C ALA A 157 -3.70 -3.24 10.26
N PHE A 158 -3.76 -1.92 10.07
CA PHE A 158 -2.82 -0.96 10.65
C PHE A 158 -2.60 -1.12 12.16
N PRO A 159 -3.65 -1.29 13.01
CA PRO A 159 -3.45 -1.51 14.44
C PRO A 159 -2.61 -2.76 14.75
N ARG A 160 -2.73 -3.82 13.94
CA ARG A 160 -1.92 -5.03 14.09
C ARG A 160 -0.48 -4.78 13.66
N TYR A 161 -0.26 -4.01 12.60
CA TYR A 161 1.08 -3.63 12.16
C TYR A 161 1.84 -2.81 13.20
N CYS A 162 1.17 -1.94 13.96
CA CYS A 162 1.78 -1.18 15.06
C CYS A 162 2.47 -2.08 16.10
N ASN A 163 1.99 -3.31 16.29
CA ASN A 163 2.56 -4.25 17.26
C ASN A 163 3.78 -5.02 16.71
N LEU A 164 4.09 -4.88 15.42
CA LEU A 164 5.17 -5.61 14.75
C LEU A 164 6.43 -4.75 14.51
N VAL A 165 6.29 -3.43 14.63
CA VAL A 165 7.32 -2.44 14.28
C VAL A 165 7.78 -1.69 15.52
N ASP A 166 8.98 -1.12 15.49
CA ASP A 166 9.51 -0.33 16.61
C ASP A 166 8.80 1.03 16.70
N TYR A 167 8.44 1.58 15.52
CA TYR A 167 7.79 2.89 15.43
C TYR A 167 6.66 2.82 14.42
N ALA A 168 5.51 3.41 14.74
CA ALA A 168 4.41 3.55 13.80
C ALA A 168 3.85 4.97 13.87
N ARG A 169 3.53 5.55 12.70
CA ARG A 169 2.94 6.87 12.56
C ARG A 169 1.82 6.84 11.53
N LEU A 170 0.72 7.53 11.82
CA LEU A 170 -0.40 7.69 10.90
C LEU A 170 -0.64 9.17 10.58
N CYS A 171 -0.73 9.51 9.30
CA CYS A 171 -0.97 10.86 8.81
C CYS A 171 -2.24 10.93 7.95
N CYS A 172 -3.15 11.86 8.29
CA CYS A 172 -4.34 12.13 7.49
C CYS A 172 -4.07 13.25 6.47
N THR A 173 -4.32 13.02 5.19
CA THR A 173 -4.15 14.01 4.11
C THR A 173 -5.47 14.68 3.70
N ASN A 174 -6.37 14.91 4.67
CA ASN A 174 -7.69 15.48 4.40
C ASN A 174 -7.63 16.96 3.97
N VAL A 175 -6.48 17.62 4.14
CA VAL A 175 -6.23 18.96 3.62
C VAL A 175 -5.65 18.87 2.20
N VAL A 176 -6.36 19.43 1.23
CA VAL A 176 -5.92 19.51 -0.18
C VAL A 176 -4.62 20.31 -0.26
N GLY A 177 -3.57 19.72 -0.84
CA GLY A 177 -2.31 20.42 -1.16
C GLY A 177 -1.12 20.18 -0.21
N ARG A 178 -1.27 19.34 0.83
CA ARG A 178 -0.18 18.98 1.76
C ARG A 178 0.00 17.46 1.88
N SER A 179 0.18 16.77 0.75
CA SER A 179 0.66 15.38 0.82
C SER A 179 2.10 15.39 1.34
N PRO A 180 2.43 14.60 2.37
CA PRO A 180 3.82 14.45 2.78
C PRO A 180 4.61 13.89 1.60
N ASN A 181 5.68 14.57 1.20
CA ASN A 181 6.59 14.05 0.17
C ASN A 181 7.64 13.15 0.83
N VAL A 182 8.32 12.33 0.03
CA VAL A 182 9.36 11.38 0.51
C VAL A 182 10.43 12.08 1.36
N ARG A 183 10.76 13.33 1.06
CA ARG A 183 11.72 14.14 1.83
C ARG A 183 11.22 14.48 3.23
N THR A 184 9.94 14.83 3.35
CA THR A 184 9.26 15.09 4.63
C THR A 184 9.15 13.81 5.45
N ILE A 185 8.88 12.68 4.79
CA ILE A 185 8.81 11.37 5.44
C ILE A 185 10.19 10.95 5.95
N ARG A 186 11.22 11.14 5.12
CA ARG A 186 12.62 10.90 5.51
C ARG A 186 13.02 11.75 6.71
N SER A 187 12.72 13.05 6.72
CA SER A 187 13.05 13.91 7.86
C SER A 187 12.28 13.57 9.13
N ILE A 188 11.09 12.96 9.02
CA ILE A 188 10.37 12.39 10.17
C ILE A 188 11.10 11.17 10.73
N PHE A 189 11.72 10.35 9.88
CA PHE A 189 12.52 9.20 10.30
C PHE A 189 13.92 9.57 10.80
N GLU A 190 14.50 10.69 10.36
CA GLU A 190 15.84 11.13 10.82
C GLU A 190 15.83 11.78 12.23
N ASN A 191 14.66 12.04 12.81
CA ASN A 191 14.54 12.73 14.11
C ASN A 191 13.86 11.83 15.13
N GLU A 192 14.64 11.07 15.91
CA GLU A 192 14.16 10.12 16.92
C GLU A 192 13.23 10.78 17.97
N ASP A 193 13.52 12.03 18.35
CA ASP A 193 12.71 12.81 19.30
C ASP A 193 11.26 13.04 18.83
N ARG A 194 11.00 12.95 17.51
CA ARG A 194 9.65 13.10 16.93
C ARG A 194 8.85 11.80 16.90
N TRP A 195 9.41 10.69 17.36
CA TRP A 195 8.75 9.39 17.41
C TRP A 195 7.83 9.23 18.63
N GLY A 196 8.05 10.03 19.69
CA GLY A 196 7.38 9.91 20.99
C GLY A 196 5.87 10.23 21.04
N THR A 197 5.21 10.56 19.93
CA THR A 197 3.75 10.73 19.93
C THR A 197 3.15 10.39 18.58
N CYS A 198 2.95 9.10 18.31
CA CYS A 198 2.20 8.74 17.12
C CYS A 198 1.18 7.62 17.26
N ILE A 199 0.25 7.83 18.18
CA ILE A 199 -1.03 7.14 18.20
C ILE A 199 -2.10 8.15 18.67
N LYS A 200 -2.65 8.99 17.79
CA LYS A 200 -3.74 9.91 18.20
C LYS A 200 -4.94 10.02 17.27
N ASN A 201 -5.01 9.30 16.14
CA ASN A 201 -6.17 9.40 15.25
C ASN A 201 -6.71 8.05 14.75
N TYR A 202 -7.04 7.13 15.66
CA TYR A 202 -7.84 5.94 15.31
C TYR A 202 -9.23 6.30 14.74
N LYS A 203 -9.74 7.52 14.98
CA LYS A 203 -11.09 7.90 14.51
C LYS A 203 -11.23 7.78 12.99
N CYS A 204 -10.22 8.24 12.23
CA CYS A 204 -10.23 8.10 10.76
C CYS A 204 -10.12 6.63 10.32
N LEU A 205 -9.34 5.81 11.03
CA LEU A 205 -9.22 4.38 10.73
C LEU A 205 -10.53 3.63 10.97
N LYS A 206 -11.26 3.94 12.05
CA LYS A 206 -12.58 3.33 12.31
C LYS A 206 -13.56 3.61 11.16
N VAL A 207 -13.65 4.88 10.74
CA VAL A 207 -14.51 5.29 9.61
C VAL A 207 -14.13 4.58 8.31
N LEU A 208 -12.83 4.37 8.06
CA LEU A 208 -12.34 3.65 6.88
C LEU A 208 -12.49 2.13 6.97
N ALA A 209 -12.38 1.56 8.18
CA ALA A 209 -12.58 0.14 8.44
C ALA A 209 -14.04 -0.28 8.21
N ASP A 210 -14.99 0.61 8.52
CA ASP A 210 -16.43 0.38 8.36
C ASP A 210 -16.97 0.74 6.96
N LEU A 211 -16.08 1.11 6.03
CA LEU A 211 -16.42 1.52 4.67
C LEU A 211 -17.19 0.43 3.91
N ASN A 212 -18.20 0.84 3.14
CA ASN A 212 -18.81 0.00 2.11
C ASN A 212 -17.90 -0.02 0.87
N ALA A 213 -17.16 -1.11 0.68
CA ALA A 213 -16.21 -1.24 -0.41
C ALA A 213 -16.85 -1.61 -1.77
N GLU A 214 -18.14 -1.97 -1.76
CA GLU A 214 -18.95 -2.25 -2.94
C GLU A 214 -19.92 -1.08 -3.23
N ALA A 215 -19.63 0.11 -2.71
CA ALA A 215 -20.49 1.28 -2.91
C ALA A 215 -20.47 1.73 -4.37
N ASP A 216 -21.67 1.88 -4.95
CA ASP A 216 -21.87 2.40 -6.31
C ASP A 216 -22.14 3.91 -6.30
N SER A 217 -22.04 4.56 -5.15
CA SER A 217 -22.08 6.02 -5.06
C SER A 217 -21.30 6.55 -3.85
N VAL A 218 -20.91 7.83 -3.91
CA VAL A 218 -20.28 8.52 -2.76
C VAL A 218 -21.21 8.51 -1.54
N TYR A 219 -22.52 8.45 -1.76
CA TYR A 219 -23.54 8.45 -0.71
C TYR A 219 -23.67 7.10 0.00
N GLU A 220 -23.23 6.01 -0.63
CA GLU A 220 -23.28 4.66 -0.09
C GLU A 220 -22.01 4.23 0.64
N LEU A 221 -20.98 5.07 0.67
CA LEU A 221 -19.69 4.74 1.29
C LEU A 221 -19.80 4.41 2.78
N HIS A 222 -20.67 5.10 3.49
CA HIS A 222 -20.81 4.99 4.93
C HIS A 222 -22.26 4.68 5.29
N LYS A 223 -22.45 3.83 6.30
CA LYS A 223 -23.76 3.61 6.92
C LYS A 223 -24.22 4.87 7.66
N GLU A 224 -25.52 4.98 7.92
CA GLU A 224 -26.07 6.08 8.71
C GLU A 224 -25.64 6.00 10.20
N PRO A 225 -25.32 7.13 10.85
CA PRO A 225 -25.29 8.49 10.29
C PRO A 225 -24.08 8.72 9.36
N ASN A 226 -24.34 9.15 8.12
CA ASN A 226 -23.28 9.29 7.12
C ASN A 226 -22.42 10.55 7.36
N PRO A 227 -21.09 10.43 7.59
CA PRO A 227 -20.21 11.57 7.86
C PRO A 227 -20.21 12.64 6.77
N ILE A 228 -20.51 12.27 5.51
CA ILE A 228 -20.55 13.24 4.40
C ILE A 228 -21.83 14.10 4.42
N MET A 229 -22.86 13.68 5.14
CA MET A 229 -24.14 14.41 5.26
C MET A 229 -24.11 15.44 6.37
N GLU A 230 -23.12 15.41 7.26
CA GLU A 230 -22.95 16.40 8.32
C GLU A 230 -22.85 17.83 7.75
N PRO A 231 -23.46 18.86 8.39
CA PRO A 231 -23.49 20.23 7.89
C PRO A 231 -22.10 20.82 7.55
N HIS A 232 -21.06 20.38 8.28
CA HIS A 232 -19.68 20.82 8.11
C HIS A 232 -18.79 19.78 7.43
N SER A 233 -19.37 18.78 6.78
CA SER A 233 -18.59 17.77 6.08
C SER A 233 -17.74 18.41 4.98
N LEU A 234 -16.53 17.88 4.82
CA LEU A 234 -15.63 18.32 3.76
C LEU A 234 -16.23 18.05 2.35
N TRP A 235 -17.13 17.08 2.22
CA TRP A 235 -17.89 16.81 0.99
C TRP A 235 -18.85 17.95 0.63
N LYS A 236 -19.65 18.46 1.59
CA LYS A 236 -20.52 19.62 1.35
C LYS A 236 -19.71 20.87 0.99
N ASN A 237 -18.56 21.08 1.64
CA ASN A 237 -17.64 22.15 1.29
C ASN A 237 -17.05 21.99 -0.13
N PHE A 238 -16.74 20.76 -0.52
CA PHE A 238 -16.26 20.42 -1.86
C PHE A 238 -17.31 20.72 -2.94
N ILE A 239 -18.56 20.27 -2.77
CA ILE A 239 -19.66 20.52 -3.71
C ILE A 239 -19.93 22.03 -3.86
N ARG A 240 -19.90 22.78 -2.76
CA ARG A 240 -20.17 24.23 -2.77
C ARG A 240 -19.14 25.05 -3.56
N THR A 241 -17.97 24.48 -3.82
CA THR A 241 -16.88 25.19 -4.49
C THR A 241 -16.99 25.08 -6.02
N LYS A 242 -17.29 26.21 -6.70
CA LYS A 242 -17.47 26.33 -8.17
C LYS A 242 -16.32 25.78 -9.04
N LYS A 243 -15.15 25.51 -8.46
CA LYS A 243 -13.98 24.94 -9.16
C LYS A 243 -14.14 23.44 -9.47
N TYR A 244 -15.00 22.74 -8.73
CA TYR A 244 -15.16 21.28 -8.80
C TYR A 244 -16.45 20.84 -9.49
N THR A 245 -17.33 21.75 -9.90
CA THR A 245 -18.55 21.45 -10.67
C THR A 245 -18.26 20.76 -12.01
N TYR A 246 -17.12 21.03 -12.65
CA TYR A 246 -16.66 20.30 -13.84
C TYR A 246 -16.34 18.83 -13.52
N ILE A 247 -15.67 18.58 -12.39
CA ILE A 247 -15.33 17.24 -11.91
C ILE A 247 -16.61 16.50 -11.49
N LEU A 248 -17.54 17.16 -10.80
CA LEU A 248 -18.83 16.60 -10.38
C LEU A 248 -19.75 16.25 -11.57
N ARG A 249 -19.79 17.08 -12.62
CA ARG A 249 -20.49 16.74 -13.87
C ARG A 249 -19.91 15.50 -14.55
N LYS A 250 -18.58 15.37 -14.55
CA LYS A 250 -17.93 14.15 -15.07
C LYS A 250 -18.07 12.95 -14.14
N LEU A 251 -18.15 13.14 -12.82
CA LEU A 251 -18.43 12.08 -11.84
C LEU A 251 -19.80 11.44 -12.11
N HIS A 252 -20.84 12.26 -12.29
CA HIS A 252 -22.18 11.78 -12.59
C HIS A 252 -22.27 11.05 -13.94
N ALA A 253 -21.51 11.49 -14.95
CA ALA A 253 -21.45 10.84 -16.26
C ALA A 253 -20.59 9.56 -16.25
N SER A 254 -19.52 9.52 -15.45
CA SER A 254 -18.59 8.39 -15.40
C SER A 254 -19.11 7.21 -14.58
N TYR A 255 -19.97 7.45 -13.59
CA TYR A 255 -20.66 6.38 -12.85
C TYR A 255 -21.60 5.55 -13.74
N TYR A 256 -22.18 6.16 -14.78
CA TYR A 256 -22.98 5.46 -15.79
C TYR A 256 -22.12 4.70 -16.82
N LEU A 257 -20.86 5.09 -17.01
CA LEU A 257 -19.93 4.43 -17.93
C LEU A 257 -19.15 3.27 -17.28
N SER A 258 -19.17 3.14 -15.96
CA SER A 258 -18.52 2.04 -15.23
C SER A 258 -19.32 0.73 -15.20
N VAL A 259 -20.56 0.72 -15.71
CA VAL A 259 -21.42 -0.49 -15.72
C VAL A 259 -21.01 -1.50 -16.82
N GLU A 260 -20.11 -1.15 -17.74
CA GLU A 260 -19.71 -2.02 -18.86
C GLU A 260 -18.22 -2.42 -18.92
N TRP A 261 -17.43 -2.20 -17.86
CA TRP A 261 -16.03 -2.65 -17.83
C TRP A 261 -15.77 -3.53 -16.61
N CYS A 262 -16.20 -4.78 -16.72
CA CYS A 262 -15.86 -5.85 -15.78
C CYS A 262 -14.54 -6.52 -16.22
N GLY A 263 -13.62 -6.70 -15.27
CA GLY A 263 -12.45 -7.57 -15.44
C GLY A 263 -11.11 -6.86 -15.44
N SER A 264 -10.61 -6.46 -14.26
CA SER A 264 -9.16 -6.49 -13.97
C SER A 264 -8.90 -6.18 -12.50
N LYS A 265 -8.19 -7.10 -11.85
CA LYS A 265 -7.65 -6.95 -10.50
C LYS A 265 -6.51 -5.93 -10.55
N THR A 266 -6.47 -5.09 -9.52
CA THR A 266 -5.36 -4.23 -9.08
C THR A 266 -4.89 -3.10 -10.02
N PHE A 267 -5.30 -1.87 -9.67
CA PHE A 267 -4.57 -0.64 -9.99
C PHE A 267 -4.15 0.05 -8.69
N ALA A 268 -2.91 0.56 -8.66
CA ALA A 268 -2.19 1.06 -7.49
C ALA A 268 -2.97 2.02 -6.59
N ALA A 269 -2.98 1.75 -5.27
CA ALA A 269 -3.67 2.56 -4.28
C ALA A 269 -3.21 4.02 -4.31
N SER A 270 -4.16 4.95 -4.18
CA SER A 270 -3.91 6.40 -4.20
C SER A 270 -3.34 6.96 -2.90
N VAL A 271 -3.05 6.12 -1.91
CA VAL A 271 -2.48 6.55 -0.63
C VAL A 271 -1.19 5.78 -0.35
N PRO A 272 -0.02 6.44 -0.52
CA PRO A 272 1.25 5.78 -0.34
C PRO A 272 1.50 5.55 1.15
N THR A 273 1.77 4.30 1.52
CA THR A 273 2.21 3.95 2.87
C THR A 273 3.66 3.49 2.80
N TYR A 274 4.45 3.89 3.78
CA TYR A 274 5.88 3.67 3.77
C TYR A 274 6.30 2.80 4.94
N ILE A 275 7.12 1.79 4.68
CA ILE A 275 7.87 1.05 5.69
C ILE A 275 9.33 1.40 5.50
N ASN A 276 9.96 1.91 6.54
CA ASN A 276 11.39 2.16 6.59
C ASN A 276 12.05 1.10 7.48
N MET A 277 13.07 0.43 6.96
CA MET A 277 13.88 -0.56 7.66
C MET A 277 15.31 -0.06 7.65
N TYR A 278 15.89 0.19 8.82
CA TYR A 278 17.26 0.71 8.93
C TYR A 278 18.12 -0.16 9.84
N SER A 279 19.38 -0.37 9.43
CA SER A 279 20.37 -1.11 10.20
C SER A 279 21.03 -0.16 11.20
N LYS A 280 20.94 -0.48 12.50
CA LYS A 280 21.61 0.27 13.59
C LYS A 280 23.06 -0.16 13.82
#